data_AF-A0AAE1RP57-F1
#
_entry.id   AF-A0AAE1RP57-F1
#
_cell.length_a   1.000
_cell.length_b   1.000
_cell.length_c   1.000
_cell.angle_alpha   90.00
_cell.angle_beta   90.00
_cell.angle_gamma   90.00
#
_symmetry.space_group_name_H-M   'P 1'
#
loop_
_entity.id
_entity.type
_entity.pdbx_description
1 polymer ?
#
loop_
_entity_poly.entity_id
_entity_poly.type
_entity_poly.pdbx_seq_one_letter_code
_entity_poly.pdbx_strand_id
1 'polypeptide(L)'
;MLREEVAKILGHDEGPEIIYLIWAGKLLKDGDRIEKLSQLSVRNNAKILASRVNVDEDKFVKEESLAKEERSTSLSRLKVAATSLSESKKTKRPRKGAS
;
A
#
# COMPACT_ATOMS: atom_id res chain seq x y z
N MET A 1 -8.13 7.68 -26.70
CA MET A 1 -6.99 7.86 -25.77
C MET A 1 -6.27 6.53 -25.60
N LEU A 2 -4.97 6.54 -25.24
CA LEU A 2 -4.21 5.29 -25.06
C LEU A 2 -4.82 4.44 -23.94
N ARG A 3 -5.28 5.07 -22.85
CA ARG A 3 -5.95 4.38 -21.74
C ARG A 3 -7.23 3.66 -22.17
N GLU A 4 -8.05 4.32 -23.00
CA GLU A 4 -9.30 3.74 -23.53
C GLU A 4 -9.02 2.55 -24.45
N GLU A 5 -8.03 2.66 -25.35
CA GLU A 5 -7.69 1.56 -26.26
C GLU A 5 -7.08 0.37 -25.51
N VAL A 6 -6.23 0.64 -24.51
CA VAL A 6 -5.71 -0.41 -23.63
C VAL A 6 -6.85 -1.06 -22.84
N ALA A 7 -7.85 -0.30 -22.37
CA ALA A 7 -9.02 -0.87 -21.68
C ALA A 7 -9.84 -1.81 -22.58
N LYS A 8 -10.10 -1.39 -23.82
CA LYS A 8 -10.81 -2.22 -24.81
C LYS A 8 -10.05 -3.50 -25.13
N ILE A 9 -8.74 -3.41 -25.35
CA ILE A 9 -7.90 -4.57 -25.66
C ILE A 9 -7.88 -5.56 -24.49
N LEU A 10 -7.87 -5.04 -23.25
CA LEU A 10 -7.90 -5.87 -22.04
C LEU A 10 -9.31 -6.42 -21.72
N GLY A 11 -10.34 -6.03 -22.47
CA GLY A 11 -11.71 -6.48 -22.23
C GLY A 11 -12.30 -5.97 -20.91
N HIS A 12 -11.85 -4.80 -20.44
CA HIS A 12 -12.38 -4.19 -19.22
C HIS A 12 -13.50 -3.20 -19.54
N ASP A 13 -14.70 -3.54 -19.10
CA ASP A 13 -15.89 -2.67 -19.17
C ASP A 13 -15.87 -1.56 -18.11
N GLU A 14 -14.97 -1.64 -17.13
CA GLU A 14 -14.86 -0.74 -15.97
C GLU A 14 -14.27 0.65 -16.30
N GLY A 15 -14.02 0.95 -17.58
CA GLY A 15 -13.58 2.26 -18.03
C GLY A 15 -12.06 2.48 -17.97
N PRO A 16 -11.54 3.55 -18.59
CA PRO A 16 -10.11 3.85 -18.65
C PRO A 16 -9.52 4.32 -17.31
N GLU A 17 -10.35 4.64 -16.31
CA GLU A 17 -9.93 5.20 -15.02
C GLU A 17 -9.15 4.19 -14.17
N ILE A 18 -9.41 2.89 -14.33
CA ILE A 18 -8.73 1.81 -13.61
C ILE A 18 -7.36 1.46 -14.21
N ILE A 19 -6.96 2.09 -15.32
CA ILE A 19 -5.73 1.78 -16.04
C ILE A 19 -4.68 2.87 -15.82
N TYR A 20 -3.57 2.47 -15.21
CA TYR A 20 -2.38 3.28 -15.03
C TYR A 20 -1.37 2.94 -16.12
N LEU A 21 -0.89 3.97 -16.81
CA LEU A 21 0.15 3.86 -17.83
C LEU A 21 1.45 4.39 -17.25
N ILE A 22 2.52 3.60 -17.26
CA ILE A 22 3.82 3.97 -16.71
C ILE A 22 4.85 3.95 -17.83
N TRP A 23 5.56 5.05 -17.98
CA TRP A 23 6.63 5.21 -18.95
C TRP A 23 7.83 5.91 -18.31
N ALA A 24 9.03 5.34 -18.47
CA ALA A 24 10.29 5.86 -17.90
C ALA A 24 10.20 6.17 -16.38
N GLY A 25 9.47 5.35 -15.62
CA GLY A 25 9.26 5.54 -14.18
C GLY A 25 8.29 6.66 -13.82
N LYS A 26 7.61 7.27 -14.79
CA LYS A 26 6.61 8.31 -14.59
C LYS A 26 5.23 7.80 -14.96
N LEU A 27 4.23 8.25 -14.20
CA LEU A 27 2.85 8.00 -14.54
C LEU A 27 2.45 8.87 -15.73
N LEU A 28 2.07 8.22 -16.81
CA LEU A 28 1.55 8.86 -18.02
C LEU A 28 0.07 9.15 -17.79
N LYS A 29 -0.23 10.42 -17.54
CA LYS A 29 -1.60 10.94 -17.49
C LYS A 29 -1.97 11.34 -18.90
N ASP A 30 -2.79 10.52 -19.55
CA ASP A 30 -3.42 10.88 -20.81
C ASP A 30 -4.62 11.78 -20.44
N GLY A 31 -4.34 13.05 -20.15
CA GLY A 31 -5.26 14.03 -19.58
C GLY A 31 -5.92 14.92 -20.63
N ASP A 32 -7.25 15.06 -20.52
CA ASP A 32 -8.10 16.09 -21.13
C ASP A 32 -8.03 16.28 -22.65
N ARG A 33 -7.83 15.22 -23.45
CA ARG A 33 -7.86 15.26 -24.94
C ARG A 33 -6.90 16.25 -25.62
N ILE A 34 -6.16 17.04 -24.86
CA ILE A 34 -5.31 18.14 -25.32
C ILE A 34 -3.85 17.70 -25.36
N GLU A 35 -3.43 16.84 -24.43
CA GLU A 35 -2.03 16.40 -24.34
C GLU A 35 -1.74 15.23 -25.27
N LYS A 36 -0.87 15.46 -26.26
CA LYS A 36 -0.40 14.41 -27.16
C LYS A 36 0.76 13.65 -26.52
N LEU A 37 0.88 12.36 -26.81
CA LEU A 37 2.03 11.51 -26.38
C LEU A 37 3.39 12.13 -26.75
N SER A 38 3.46 12.89 -27.84
CA SER A 38 4.65 13.64 -28.25
C SER A 38 5.05 14.75 -27.28
N GLN A 39 4.08 15.42 -26.64
CA GLN A 39 4.32 16.41 -25.59
C GLN A 39 4.77 15.75 -24.29
N LEU A 40 4.30 14.51 -24.05
CA LEU A 40 4.75 13.66 -22.94
C LEU A 40 6.10 12.99 -23.23
N SER A 41 6.82 13.40 -24.28
CA SER A 41 8.13 12.90 -24.72
C SER A 41 8.18 11.40 -25.07
N VAL A 42 7.01 10.77 -25.23
CA VAL A 42 6.89 9.37 -25.61
C VAL A 42 7.26 9.24 -27.09
N ARG A 43 8.36 8.53 -27.35
CA ARG A 43 8.85 8.27 -28.71
C ARG A 43 8.05 7.15 -29.37
N ASN A 44 8.12 7.07 -30.71
CA ASN A 44 7.56 5.94 -31.44
C ASN A 44 8.18 4.62 -30.93
N ASN A 45 7.36 3.58 -30.78
CA ASN A 45 7.73 2.27 -30.22
C ASN A 45 8.24 2.30 -28.76
N ALA A 46 7.91 3.33 -27.99
CA ALA A 46 8.18 3.34 -26.57
C ALA A 46 7.47 2.17 -25.86
N LYS A 47 8.17 1.54 -24.93
CA LYS A 47 7.58 0.52 -24.05
C LYS A 47 6.83 1.21 -22.93
N ILE A 48 5.51 1.03 -22.90
CA ILE A 48 4.63 1.55 -21.85
C ILE A 48 4.10 0.35 -21.07
N LEU A 49 4.24 0.41 -19.75
CA LEU A 49 3.65 -0.58 -18.86
C LEU A 49 2.22 -0.14 -18.55
N ALA A 50 1.27 -1.04 -18.75
CA ALA A 50 -0.12 -0.85 -18.33
C ALA A 50 -0.38 -1.68 -17.07
N SER A 51 -0.86 -1.02 -16.01
CA SER A 51 -1.24 -1.65 -14.76
C SER A 51 -2.71 -1.38 -14.50
N ARG A 52 -3.48 -2.43 -14.26
CA ARG A 52 -4.84 -2.31 -13.74
C ARG A 52 -4.78 -2.11 -12.23
N VAL A 53 -5.59 -1.20 -11.71
CA VAL A 53 -5.88 -1.12 -10.28
C VAL A 53 -7.29 -1.64 -10.08
N ASN A 54 -7.41 -2.72 -9.32
CA ASN A 54 -8.71 -3.23 -8.89
C ASN A 54 -9.21 -2.33 -7.76
N VAL A 55 -10.42 -1.79 -7.93
CA VAL A 55 -11.08 -0.98 -6.89
C VAL A 55 -11.28 -1.77 -5.58
N ASP A 56 -11.32 -3.10 -5.63
CA ASP A 56 -11.38 -3.96 -4.45
C ASP A 56 -10.03 -4.13 -3.72
N GLU A 57 -8.89 -3.94 -4.38
CA GLU A 57 -7.60 -4.00 -3.67
C GLU A 57 -7.44 -2.86 -2.67
N ASP A 58 -7.98 -1.68 -2.95
CA ASP A 58 -7.95 -0.55 -2.00
C ASP A 58 -8.78 -0.82 -0.74
N LYS A 59 -9.86 -1.61 -0.84
CA LYS A 59 -10.62 -2.08 0.33
C LYS A 59 -9.82 -3.10 1.11
N PHE A 60 -9.21 -4.06 0.42
CA PHE A 60 -8.40 -5.11 1.05
C PHE A 60 -7.18 -4.53 1.76
N VAL A 61 -6.49 -3.56 1.16
CA VAL A 61 -5.33 -2.88 1.75
C VAL A 61 -5.74 -2.07 2.99
N LYS A 62 -6.90 -1.39 2.97
CA LYS A 62 -7.41 -0.68 4.15
C LYS A 62 -7.77 -1.65 5.28
N GLU A 63 -8.46 -2.74 4.96
CA GLU A 63 -8.83 -3.76 5.95
C GLU A 63 -7.61 -4.46 6.54
N GLU A 64 -6.60 -4.79 5.73
CA GLU A 64 -5.34 -5.36 6.19
C GLU A 64 -4.54 -4.38 7.08
N SER A 65 -4.57 -3.08 6.76
CA SER A 65 -3.91 -2.05 7.58
C SER A 65 -4.56 -1.89 8.96
N LEU A 66 -5.90 -1.94 9.04
CA LEU A 66 -6.64 -1.91 10.31
C LEU A 66 -6.34 -3.14 11.15
N ALA A 67 -6.33 -4.34 10.55
CA ALA A 67 -6.00 -5.58 11.24
C ALA A 67 -4.56 -5.61 11.79
N LYS A 68 -3.61 -4.95 11.10
CA LYS A 68 -2.22 -4.80 11.58
C LYS A 68 -2.12 -3.85 12.78
N GLU A 69 -2.89 -2.75 12.78
CA GLU A 69 -2.93 -1.80 13.89
C GLU A 69 -3.49 -2.43 15.19
N GLU A 70 -4.57 -3.21 15.09
CA GLU A 70 -5.16 -3.94 16.22
C GLU A 70 -4.18 -4.95 16.84
N ARG A 71 -3.37 -5.63 16.02
CA ARG A 71 -2.32 -6.54 16.50
C ARG A 71 -1.19 -5.78 17.21
N SER A 72 -0.81 -4.62 16.69
CA SER A 72 0.25 -3.77 17.27
C SER A 72 -0.13 -3.21 18.64
N THR A 73 -1.38 -2.77 18.80
CA THR A 73 -1.90 -2.26 20.09
C THR A 73 -1.99 -3.37 21.14
N SER A 74 -2.43 -4.57 20.75
CA SER A 74 -2.45 -5.74 21.63
C SER A 74 -1.04 -6.14 22.11
N LEU A 75 -0.06 -6.21 21.19
CA LEU A 75 1.33 -6.50 21.54
C LEU A 75 1.95 -5.44 22.46
N SER A 76 1.63 -4.16 22.23
CA SER A 76 2.12 -3.07 23.09
C SER A 76 1.60 -3.20 24.52
N ARG A 77 0.32 -3.54 24.69
CA ARG A 77 -0.28 -3.81 26.02
C ARG A 77 0.35 -5.01 26.70
N LEU A 78 0.56 -6.10 25.96
CA LEU A 78 1.23 -7.30 26.48
C LEU A 78 2.67 -7.01 26.89
N LYS A 79 3.40 -6.21 26.11
CA LYS A 79 4.77 -5.79 26.43
C LYS A 79 4.81 -4.98 27.72
N VAL A 80 3.90 -4.01 27.88
CA VAL A 80 3.78 -3.21 29.11
C VAL A 80 3.46 -4.09 30.33
N ALA A 81 2.49 -5.00 30.21
CA ALA A 81 2.13 -5.92 31.28
C ALA A 81 3.31 -6.83 31.67
N ALA A 82 4.03 -7.37 30.69
CA ALA A 82 5.21 -8.19 30.92
C ALA A 82 6.34 -7.40 31.63
N THR A 83 6.56 -6.14 31.24
CA THR A 83 7.55 -5.28 31.93
C THR A 83 7.14 -4.97 33.36
N SER A 84 5.88 -4.64 33.63
CA SER A 84 5.40 -4.37 34.99
C SER A 84 5.44 -5.62 35.89
N LEU A 85 5.17 -6.80 35.33
CA LEU A 85 5.32 -8.08 36.06
C LEU A 85 6.80 -8.40 36.36
N SER A 86 7.71 -8.08 35.46
CA SER A 86 9.15 -8.23 35.68
C SER A 86 9.65 -7.30 36.78
N GLU A 87 9.26 -6.02 36.74
CA GLU A 87 9.65 -5.03 37.75
C GLU A 87 9.08 -5.35 39.14
N SER A 88 7.80 -5.74 39.23
CA SER A 88 7.19 -6.14 40.50
C SER A 88 7.75 -7.45 41.08
N LYS A 89 8.24 -8.38 40.25
CA LYS A 89 9.00 -9.55 40.71
C LYS A 89 10.39 -9.20 41.22
N LYS A 90 11.01 -8.15 40.68
CA LYS A 90 12.35 -7.68 41.11
C LYS A 90 12.32 -7.02 42.49
N THR A 91 11.23 -6.33 42.84
CA THR A 91 11.05 -5.65 44.13
C THR A 91 10.55 -6.55 45.26
N LYS A 92 10.06 -7.77 44.96
CA LYS A 92 9.56 -8.75 45.96
C LYS A 92 10.55 -9.84 46.38
N ARG A 93 11.87 -9.69 46.15
CA ARG A 93 12.85 -10.62 46.77
C ARG A 93 13.06 -10.22 48.24
N PRO A 94 12.59 -11.00 49.25
CA PRO A 94 13.00 -10.78 50.62
C PRO A 94 14.49 -11.14 50.74
N ARG A 95 15.30 -10.24 51.32
CA ARG A 95 16.62 -10.59 51.86
C ARG A 95 16.39 -11.57 53.01
N LYS A 96 16.41 -12.87 52.72
CA LYS A 96 16.58 -13.91 53.76
C LYS A 96 18.07 -14.24 53.85
N GLY A 97 18.62 -14.00 55.04
CA GLY A 97 19.76 -14.73 55.59
C GLY A 97 21.14 -14.10 55.38
N ALA A 98 21.70 -13.56 56.47
CA ALA A 98 23.11 -13.59 56.89
C ALA A 98 23.26 -12.53 58.00
N SER A 99 23.85 -12.75 59.15
CA SER A 99 24.26 -13.91 59.95
C SER A 99 24.37 -13.36 61.38
#